data_AF-A0A2J7ZGD6-F1
#
_entry.id   AF-A0A2J7ZGD6-F1
#
_cell.length_a   1.000
_cell.length_b   1.000
_cell.length_c   1.000
_cell.angle_alpha   90.00
_cell.angle_beta   90.00
_cell.angle_gamma   90.00
#
_symmetry.space_group_name_H-M   'P 1'
#
loop_
_entity.id
_entity.type
_entity.pdbx_description
1 polymer ?
#
loop_
_entity_poly.entity_id
_entity_poly.type
_entity_poly.pdbx_seq_one_letter_code
_entity_poly.pdbx_strand_id
1 'polypeptide(L)'
;MALKERPTSARPLWERAMSYYRQAARVLPASGNPYNQMAVMAYHTNEELRAVYFYFRSLAVAMPFSTARENLLLLFEKNRSRYGFIAAAHASAALHGGADASARAAAGAASDVSIRFVRLHGLLFDRINTEQLPE
;
A
#
# COMPACT_ATOMS: atom_id res chain seq x y z
N MET A 1 4.80 -20.50 -36.42
CA MET A 1 3.77 -19.77 -35.65
C MET A 1 4.46 -19.23 -34.41
N ALA A 2 4.62 -17.90 -34.34
CA ALA A 2 5.60 -17.22 -33.50
C ALA A 2 5.39 -17.46 -31.99
N LEU A 3 6.50 -17.76 -31.29
CA LEU A 3 6.62 -17.72 -29.84
C LEU A 3 6.26 -16.30 -29.38
N LYS A 4 5.05 -16.16 -28.83
CA LYS A 4 4.57 -14.91 -28.25
C LYS A 4 5.45 -14.62 -27.02
N GLU A 5 6.36 -13.66 -27.20
CA GLU A 5 7.27 -13.17 -26.16
C GLU A 5 6.49 -12.96 -24.85
N ARG A 6 6.96 -13.59 -23.77
CA ARG A 6 6.41 -13.32 -22.43
C ARG A 6 6.63 -11.84 -22.14
N PRO A 7 5.59 -11.10 -21.71
CA PRO A 7 5.73 -9.67 -21.47
C PRO A 7 6.81 -9.44 -20.41
N THR A 8 7.82 -8.67 -20.78
CA THR A 8 9.01 -8.31 -19.99
C THR A 8 8.70 -7.45 -18.78
N SER A 9 7.44 -7.02 -18.60
CA SER A 9 6.93 -6.58 -17.29
C SER A 9 5.45 -6.93 -17.13
N ALA A 10 5.04 -7.34 -15.93
CA ALA A 10 3.64 -7.64 -15.62
C ALA A 10 2.78 -6.38 -15.49
N ARG A 11 3.39 -5.18 -15.44
CA ARG A 11 2.73 -3.90 -15.17
C ARG A 11 1.61 -3.55 -16.16
N PRO A 12 1.78 -3.69 -17.50
CA PRO A 12 0.70 -3.45 -18.45
C PRO A 12 -0.48 -4.41 -18.28
N LEU A 13 -0.24 -5.65 -17.85
CA LEU A 13 -1.30 -6.62 -17.57
C LEU A 13 -2.10 -6.21 -16.32
N TRP A 14 -1.41 -5.75 -15.28
CA TRP A 14 -2.04 -5.23 -14.06
C TRP A 14 -2.87 -3.98 -14.34
N GLU A 15 -2.39 -3.05 -15.16
CA GLU A 15 -3.16 -1.85 -15.53
C GLU A 15 -4.44 -2.21 -16.31
N ARG A 16 -4.36 -3.19 -17.21
CA ARG A 16 -5.53 -3.69 -17.95
C ARG A 16 -6.52 -4.40 -17.04
N ALA A 17 -6.05 -5.26 -16.13
CA ALA A 17 -6.90 -5.92 -15.15
C ALA A 17 -7.57 -4.91 -14.20
N MET A 18 -6.83 -3.89 -13.77
CA MET A 18 -7.33 -2.77 -12.98
C MET A 18 -8.49 -2.04 -13.70
N SER A 19 -8.40 -1.82 -15.01
CA SER A 19 -9.52 -1.27 -15.80
C SER A 19 -10.78 -2.14 -15.72
N TYR A 20 -10.65 -3.46 -15.86
CA TYR A 20 -11.80 -4.37 -15.78
C TYR A 20 -12.41 -4.42 -14.39
N TYR A 21 -11.60 -4.46 -13.32
CA TYR A 21 -12.13 -4.43 -11.96
C TYR A 21 -12.77 -3.09 -11.59
N ARG A 22 -12.31 -1.96 -12.14
CA ARG A 22 -13.02 -0.68 -12.04
C ARG A 22 -14.39 -0.73 -12.72
N GLN A 23 -14.50 -1.38 -13.88
CA GLN A 23 -15.79 -1.56 -14.56
C GLN A 23 -16.70 -2.47 -13.73
N ALA A 24 -16.20 -3.59 -13.21
CA ALA A 24 -16.95 -4.48 -12.33
C ALA A 24 -17.48 -3.74 -11.08
N ALA A 25 -16.65 -2.89 -10.46
CA ALA A 25 -17.05 -2.07 -9.31
C ALA A 25 -18.13 -1.02 -9.65
N ARG A 26 -18.22 -0.57 -10.91
CA ARG A 26 -19.31 0.31 -11.38
C ARG A 26 -20.62 -0.46 -11.58
N VAL A 27 -20.53 -1.71 -12.05
CA VAL A 27 -21.70 -2.56 -12.29
C VAL A 27 -22.30 -3.06 -10.97
N LEU A 28 -21.47 -3.51 -10.02
CA LEU A 28 -21.90 -3.99 -8.71
C LEU A 28 -21.10 -3.32 -7.59
N PRO A 29 -21.41 -2.06 -7.22
CA PRO A 29 -20.66 -1.30 -6.22
C PRO A 29 -20.76 -1.87 -4.80
N ALA A 30 -21.79 -2.67 -4.53
CA ALA A 30 -22.00 -3.36 -3.26
C ALA A 30 -20.96 -4.47 -3.00
N SER A 31 -20.35 -5.04 -4.04
CA SER A 31 -19.42 -6.17 -3.91
C SER A 31 -18.02 -5.69 -3.53
N GLY A 32 -17.45 -6.28 -2.48
CA GLY A 32 -16.08 -6.03 -2.04
C GLY A 32 -15.02 -6.62 -2.98
N ASN A 33 -15.36 -7.70 -3.70
CA ASN A 33 -14.39 -8.48 -4.46
C ASN A 33 -13.60 -7.66 -5.50
N PRO A 34 -14.22 -6.79 -6.33
CA PRO A 34 -13.47 -5.97 -7.27
C PRO A 34 -12.44 -5.06 -6.58
N TYR A 35 -12.77 -4.51 -5.40
CA TYR A 35 -11.85 -3.68 -4.63
C TYR A 35 -10.69 -4.50 -4.05
N ASN A 36 -10.94 -5.71 -3.53
CA ASN A 36 -9.86 -6.61 -3.10
C ASN A 36 -8.86 -6.89 -4.24
N GLN A 37 -9.35 -7.14 -5.46
CA GLN A 37 -8.49 -7.38 -6.61
C GLN A 37 -7.70 -6.13 -7.01
N MET A 38 -8.32 -4.95 -6.97
CA MET A 38 -7.63 -3.67 -7.14
C MET A 38 -6.53 -3.45 -6.09
N ALA A 39 -6.76 -3.86 -4.84
CA ALA A 39 -5.77 -3.78 -3.78
C ALA A 39 -4.57 -4.70 -4.03
N VAL A 40 -4.80 -5.95 -4.43
CA VAL A 40 -3.74 -6.91 -4.79
C VAL A 40 -2.85 -6.36 -5.90
N MET A 41 -3.44 -5.78 -6.95
CA MET A 41 -2.67 -5.19 -8.05
C MET A 41 -1.86 -3.96 -7.61
N ALA A 42 -2.45 -3.08 -6.79
CA ALA A 42 -1.75 -1.93 -6.23
C ALA A 42 -0.56 -2.37 -5.34
N TYR A 43 -0.76 -3.44 -4.55
CA TYR A 43 0.29 -4.01 -3.70
C TYR A 43 1.46 -4.55 -4.52
N HIS A 44 1.20 -5.31 -5.59
CA HIS A 44 2.25 -5.85 -6.47
C HIS A 44 2.95 -4.79 -7.34
N THR A 45 2.41 -3.58 -7.42
CA THR A 45 3.02 -2.43 -8.13
C THR A 45 3.67 -1.43 -7.16
N ASN A 46 3.86 -1.80 -5.89
CA ASN A 46 4.44 -0.99 -4.81
C ASN A 46 3.65 0.28 -4.46
N GLU A 47 2.36 0.35 -4.80
CA GLU A 47 1.46 1.43 -4.40
C GLU A 47 0.74 1.09 -3.07
N GLU A 48 1.50 0.90 -1.97
CA GLU A 48 0.96 0.40 -0.68
C GLU A 48 -0.20 1.24 -0.13
N LEU A 49 -0.09 2.57 -0.18
CA LEU A 49 -1.15 3.48 0.26
C LEU A 49 -2.47 3.21 -0.51
N ARG A 50 -2.36 2.97 -1.82
CA ARG A 50 -3.50 2.67 -2.68
C ARG A 50 -4.05 1.27 -2.41
N ALA A 51 -3.19 0.31 -2.12
CA ALA A 51 -3.60 -1.04 -1.71
C ALA A 51 -4.42 -0.99 -0.42
N VAL A 52 -3.95 -0.26 0.60
CA VAL A 52 -4.67 -0.05 1.87
C VAL A 52 -6.05 0.56 1.62
N TYR A 53 -6.12 1.62 0.81
CA TYR A 53 -7.40 2.20 0.43
C TYR A 53 -8.36 1.16 -0.17
N PHE A 54 -7.91 0.39 -1.15
CA PHE A 54 -8.78 -0.59 -1.81
C PHE A 54 -9.17 -1.75 -0.91
N TYR A 55 -8.30 -2.23 -0.01
CA TYR A 55 -8.69 -3.24 0.98
C TYR A 55 -9.72 -2.71 1.96
N PHE A 56 -9.57 -1.48 2.47
CA PHE A 56 -10.60 -0.88 3.32
C PHE A 56 -11.92 -0.70 2.56
N ARG A 57 -11.88 -0.24 1.32
CA ARG A 57 -13.08 -0.16 0.45
C ARG A 57 -13.72 -1.53 0.24
N SER A 58 -12.94 -2.60 0.12
CA SER A 58 -13.44 -3.97 0.02
C SER A 58 -14.18 -4.45 1.27
N LEU A 59 -13.85 -3.90 2.43
CA LEU A 59 -14.48 -4.21 3.71
C LEU A 59 -15.68 -3.30 4.03
N ALA A 60 -15.67 -2.07 3.51
CA ALA A 60 -16.64 -1.01 3.82
C ALA A 60 -17.80 -0.90 2.81
N VAL A 61 -18.14 -2.00 2.11
CA VAL A 61 -19.28 -2.07 1.18
C VAL A 61 -20.35 -3.03 1.71
N ALA A 62 -21.54 -3.00 1.13
CA ALA A 62 -22.68 -3.79 1.60
C ALA A 62 -22.46 -5.32 1.55
N MET A 63 -21.61 -5.81 0.65
CA MET A 63 -21.17 -7.20 0.58
C MET A 63 -19.65 -7.27 0.74
N PRO A 64 -19.12 -7.22 1.98
CA PRO A 64 -17.69 -7.21 2.24
C PRO A 64 -16.99 -8.46 1.69
N PHE A 65 -15.72 -8.32 1.29
CA PHE A 65 -14.86 -9.46 0.98
C PHE A 65 -13.87 -9.69 2.12
N SER A 66 -14.13 -10.71 2.94
CA SER A 66 -13.42 -10.95 4.22
C SER A 66 -11.90 -11.14 4.07
N THR A 67 -11.44 -11.74 2.97
CA THR A 67 -10.00 -11.92 2.68
C THR A 67 -9.22 -10.60 2.66
N ALA A 68 -9.88 -9.46 2.42
CA ALA A 68 -9.23 -8.15 2.47
C ALA A 68 -8.66 -7.84 3.86
N ARG A 69 -9.25 -8.37 4.94
CA ARG A 69 -8.73 -8.22 6.31
C ARG A 69 -7.39 -8.94 6.47
N GLU A 70 -7.30 -10.19 6.06
CA GLU A 70 -6.07 -10.99 6.14
C GLU A 70 -4.95 -10.36 5.31
N ASN A 71 -5.29 -9.87 4.11
CA ASN A 71 -4.34 -9.17 3.26
C ASN A 71 -3.84 -7.85 3.88
N LEU A 72 -4.69 -7.11 4.58
CA LEU A 72 -4.29 -5.91 5.33
C LEU A 72 -3.26 -6.23 6.42
N LEU A 73 -3.48 -7.31 7.19
CA LEU A 73 -2.54 -7.74 8.23
C LEU A 73 -1.15 -8.02 7.65
N LEU A 74 -1.09 -8.77 6.54
CA LEU A 74 0.16 -9.08 5.85
C LEU A 74 0.84 -7.82 5.31
N LEU A 75 0.06 -6.89 4.75
CA LEU A 75 0.56 -5.61 4.26
C LEU A 75 1.15 -4.77 5.40
N PHE A 76 0.45 -4.67 6.53
CA PHE A 76 0.89 -3.89 7.68
C PHE A 76 2.15 -4.46 8.34
N GLU A 77 2.29 -5.79 8.42
CA GLU A 77 3.52 -6.40 8.94
C GLU A 77 4.72 -6.15 8.03
N LYS A 78 4.53 -6.23 6.71
CA LYS A 78 5.57 -5.84 5.75
C LYS A 78 5.93 -4.36 5.87
N ASN A 79 4.93 -3.49 5.99
CA ASN A 79 5.13 -2.06 6.14
C ASN A 79 5.85 -1.71 7.44
N ARG A 80 5.58 -2.42 8.55
CA ARG A 80 6.28 -2.27 9.84
C ARG A 80 7.79 -2.39 9.68
N SER A 81 8.24 -3.45 9.01
CA SER A 81 9.66 -3.68 8.75
C SER A 81 10.26 -2.52 7.94
N ARG A 82 9.59 -2.10 6.86
CA ARG A 82 10.03 -0.96 6.01
C ARG A 82 10.12 0.36 6.79
N TYR A 83 9.12 0.64 7.61
CA TYR A 83 9.09 1.84 8.45
C TYR A 83 10.27 1.85 9.44
N GLY A 84 10.60 0.71 10.06
CA GLY A 84 11.76 0.61 10.96
C GLY A 84 13.08 1.01 10.30
N PHE A 85 13.33 0.55 9.06
CA PHE A 85 14.53 0.94 8.31
C PHE A 85 14.59 2.44 8.03
N ILE A 86 13.47 3.04 7.61
CA ILE A 86 13.40 4.46 7.28
C ILE A 86 13.56 5.32 8.54
N ALA A 87 12.88 4.97 9.62
CA ALA A 87 13.00 5.67 10.91
C ALA A 87 14.45 5.67 11.41
N ALA A 88 15.15 4.52 11.34
CA ALA A 88 16.56 4.43 11.70
C ALA A 88 17.47 5.27 10.78
N ALA A 89 17.22 5.25 9.46
CA ALA A 89 17.98 6.06 8.51
C ALA A 89 17.83 7.57 8.78
N HIS A 90 16.62 8.04 9.07
CA HIS A 90 16.39 9.44 9.45
C HIS A 90 17.06 9.82 10.76
N ALA A 91 17.02 8.94 11.78
CA ALA A 91 17.72 9.16 13.04
C ALA A 91 19.23 9.31 12.84
N SER A 92 19.84 8.42 12.04
CA SER A 92 21.26 8.50 11.70
C SER A 92 21.62 9.76 10.90
N ALA A 93 20.77 10.17 9.96
CA ALA A 93 20.98 11.38 9.16
C ALA A 93 20.90 12.66 10.00
N ALA A 94 20.00 12.72 10.98
CA ALA A 94 19.88 13.86 11.90
C ALA A 94 21.15 14.05 12.75
N LEU A 95 21.90 12.98 13.04
CA LEU A 95 23.13 13.03 13.82
C LEU A 95 24.36 13.50 13.02
N HIS A 96 24.36 13.37 11.68
CA HIS A 96 25.55 13.57 10.82
C HIS A 96 25.42 14.77 9.84
N GLY A 97 24.51 15.72 10.11
CA GLY A 97 24.01 16.73 9.16
C GLY A 97 25.03 17.41 8.23
N GLY A 98 24.84 17.23 6.92
CA GLY A 98 25.57 17.93 5.85
C GLY A 98 24.66 18.36 4.70
N ALA A 99 25.03 19.45 4.00
CA ALA A 99 24.21 20.19 3.03
C ALA A 99 23.72 19.40 1.81
N ASP A 100 24.32 18.24 1.51
CA ASP A 100 24.00 17.36 0.37
C ASP A 100 22.71 16.52 0.57
N ALA A 101 22.12 16.58 1.77
CA ALA A 101 20.93 15.81 2.17
C ALA A 101 19.61 16.39 1.63
N SER A 102 19.57 17.67 1.26
CA SER A 102 18.32 18.42 1.01
C SER A 102 17.53 17.94 -0.24
N ALA A 103 18.21 17.67 -1.36
CA ALA A 103 17.56 17.22 -2.59
C ALA A 103 17.07 15.76 -2.54
N ARG A 104 17.81 14.85 -1.89
CA ARG A 104 17.37 13.46 -1.67
C ARG A 104 16.26 13.37 -0.62
N ALA A 105 16.27 14.25 0.37
CA ALA A 105 15.21 14.34 1.38
C ALA A 105 13.85 14.71 0.74
N ALA A 106 13.83 15.64 -0.22
CA ALA A 106 12.60 16.04 -0.91
C ALA A 106 11.97 14.91 -1.75
N ALA A 107 12.77 14.15 -2.50
CA ALA A 107 12.28 13.01 -3.30
C ALA A 107 11.83 11.83 -2.42
N GLY A 108 12.50 11.60 -1.29
CA GLY A 108 12.12 10.59 -0.30
C GLY A 108 10.87 10.95 0.50
N ALA A 109 10.58 12.25 0.68
CA ALA A 109 9.52 12.74 1.55
C ALA A 109 8.13 12.17 1.21
N ALA A 110 7.75 12.12 -0.08
CA ALA A 110 6.44 11.59 -0.47
C ALA A 110 6.30 10.08 -0.19
N SER A 111 7.37 9.32 -0.44
CA SER A 111 7.40 7.89 -0.11
C SER A 111 7.44 7.63 1.40
N ASP A 112 8.12 8.49 2.16
CA ASP A 112 8.20 8.42 3.62
C ASP A 112 6.84 8.73 4.25
N VAL A 113 6.15 9.79 3.78
CA VAL A 113 4.77 10.11 4.19
C VAL A 113 3.83 8.94 3.92
N SER A 114 3.91 8.31 2.74
CA SER A 114 3.07 7.16 2.40
C SER A 114 3.32 5.99 3.33
N ILE A 115 4.58 5.70 3.66
CA ILE A 115 4.95 4.60 4.56
C ILE A 115 4.48 4.89 5.98
N ARG A 116 4.66 6.11 6.49
CA ARG A 116 4.18 6.54 7.80
C ARG A 116 2.66 6.49 7.93
N PHE A 117 1.95 6.94 6.89
CA PHE A 117 0.50 6.89 6.85
C PHE A 117 -0.02 5.45 6.92
N VAL A 118 0.56 4.56 6.11
CA VAL A 118 0.23 3.11 6.14
C VAL A 118 0.56 2.52 7.51
N ARG A 119 1.68 2.92 8.12
CA ARG A 119 2.08 2.44 9.44
C ARG A 119 1.07 2.83 10.52
N LEU A 120 0.64 4.09 10.53
CA LEU A 120 -0.38 4.59 11.45
C LEU A 120 -1.69 3.81 11.30
N HIS A 121 -2.13 3.57 10.07
CA HIS A 121 -3.34 2.78 9.83
C HIS A 121 -3.20 1.34 10.33
N GLY A 122 -2.02 0.72 10.19
CA GLY A 122 -1.77 -0.61 10.74
C GLY A 122 -1.88 -0.66 12.27
N LEU A 123 -1.33 0.33 12.98
CA LEU A 123 -1.46 0.43 14.44
C LEU A 123 -2.93 0.53 14.89
N LEU A 124 -3.70 1.38 14.20
CA LEU A 124 -5.12 1.57 14.50
C LEU A 124 -5.98 0.36 14.14
N PHE A 125 -5.62 -0.35 13.07
CA PHE A 125 -6.39 -1.51 12.57
C PHE A 125 -6.32 -2.70 13.52
N ASP A 126 -5.15 -2.97 14.10
CA ASP A 126 -4.96 -4.08 15.04
C ASP A 126 -5.24 -3.70 16.50
N ARG A 127 -5.47 -2.41 16.78
CA ARG A 127 -5.52 -1.85 18.15
C ARG A 127 -4.27 -2.20 18.98
N ILE A 128 -3.12 -2.34 18.32
CA ILE A 128 -1.83 -2.65 18.97
C ILE A 128 -1.04 -1.34 19.08
N ASN A 129 -0.48 -1.06 20.26
CA ASN A 129 0.35 0.12 20.56
C ASN A 129 -0.34 1.48 20.38
N THR A 130 -1.66 1.57 20.52
CA THR A 130 -2.34 2.88 20.56
C THR A 130 -1.85 3.76 21.71
N GLU A 131 -1.32 3.16 22.78
CA GLU A 131 -0.71 3.85 23.93
C GLU A 131 0.67 4.48 23.64
N GLN A 132 1.24 4.26 22.44
CA GLN A 132 2.53 4.84 22.03
C GLN A 132 2.38 6.10 21.15
N LEU A 133 1.15 6.56 20.92
CA LEU A 133 0.87 7.80 20.19
C LEU A 133 0.87 8.98 21.18
N PRO A 134 1.51 10.13 20.87
CA PRO A 134 1.41 11.32 21.70
C PRO A 134 -0.04 11.84 21.72
N GLU A 135 -0.50 12.34 22.86
CA GLU A 135 -1.77 13.09 22.97
C GLU A 135 -1.80 14.34 22.09
#